data_AF-X0ZE17-F1
#
_entry.id   AF-X0ZE17-F1
#
_cell.length_a   1.000
_cell.length_b   1.000
_cell.length_c   1.000
_cell.angle_alpha   90.00
_cell.angle_beta   90.00
_cell.angle_gamma   90.00
#
_symmetry.space_group_name_H-M   'P 1'
#
loop_
_entity.id
_entity.type
_entity.pdbx_description
1 polymer ?
#
loop_
_entity_poly.entity_id
_entity_poly.type
_entity_poly.pdbx_seq_one_letter_code
_entity_poly.pdbx_strand_id
1 'polypeptide(L)'
;MNMNQKHEKEKRMWMLGFMGFLGFLGFQGFRAFALHDPWLLFNFCLFALFSQFRYLKEELKYLGILGVIGLVVAILGVVGLITV
;
A
#
# COMPACT_ATOMS: atom_id res chain seq x y z
N MET A 1 13.15 3.69 -33.61
CA MET A 1 12.85 3.89 -32.17
C MET A 1 13.80 3.01 -31.38
N ASN A 2 14.67 3.59 -30.54
CA ASN A 2 15.78 2.87 -29.91
C ASN A 2 15.27 1.89 -28.83
N MET A 3 15.75 0.64 -28.81
CA MET A 3 15.21 -0.41 -27.92
C MET A 3 15.34 -0.05 -26.43
N ASN A 4 16.38 0.71 -26.06
CA ASN A 4 16.60 1.19 -24.69
C ASN A 4 15.50 2.17 -24.22
N GLN A 5 14.95 2.98 -25.13
CA GLN A 5 13.87 3.93 -24.82
C GLN A 5 12.51 3.25 -24.64
N LYS A 6 12.32 2.06 -25.21
CA LYS A 6 11.09 1.28 -25.06
C LYS A 6 10.99 0.69 -23.65
N HIS A 7 12.07 0.12 -23.13
CA HIS A 7 12.13 -0.43 -21.77
C HIS A 7 11.92 0.63 -20.68
N GLU A 8 12.48 1.83 -20.84
CA GLU A 8 12.27 2.96 -19.94
C GLU A 8 10.79 3.39 -19.87
N LYS A 9 10.13 3.53 -21.03
CA LYS A 9 8.71 3.91 -21.10
C LYS A 9 7.80 2.85 -20.48
N GLU A 10 8.10 1.58 -20.72
CA GLU A 10 7.32 0.45 -20.18
C GLU A 10 7.42 0.39 -18.66
N LYS A 11 8.63 0.56 -18.10
CA LYS A 11 8.84 0.69 -16.65
C LYS A 11 8.08 1.88 -16.06
N ARG A 12 8.06 3.02 -16.75
CA ARG A 12 7.32 4.22 -16.31
C ARG A 12 5.81 3.98 -16.28
N MET A 13 5.25 3.36 -17.31
CA MET A 13 3.81 3.02 -17.35
C MET A 13 3.44 1.99 -16.29
N TRP A 14 4.26 0.95 -16.10
CA TRP A 14 4.06 -0.04 -15.05
C TRP A 14 4.10 0.60 -13.65
N MET A 15 5.04 1.51 -13.42
CA MET A 15 5.15 2.26 -12.17
C MET A 15 3.93 3.18 -11.92
N LEU A 16 3.42 3.85 -12.96
CA LEU A 16 2.22 4.69 -12.85
C LEU A 16 0.98 3.84 -12.49
N GLY A 17 0.81 2.68 -13.13
CA GLY A 17 -0.27 1.75 -12.80
C GLY A 17 -0.14 1.19 -11.38
N PHE A 18 1.07 0.84 -10.98
CA PHE A 18 1.38 0.38 -9.62
C PHE A 18 1.08 1.46 -8.57
N MET A 19 1.43 2.71 -8.84
CA MET A 19 1.14 3.84 -7.95
C MET A 19 -0.37 4.11 -7.83
N GLY A 20 -1.12 3.96 -8.93
CA GLY A 20 -2.58 4.02 -8.91
C GLY A 20 -3.22 2.89 -8.08
N PHE A 21 -2.71 1.66 -8.21
CA PHE A 21 -3.15 0.52 -7.42
C PHE A 21 -2.88 0.72 -5.92
N LEU A 22 -1.70 1.23 -5.57
CA LEU A 22 -1.35 1.59 -4.20
C LEU A 22 -2.27 2.68 -3.65
N GLY A 23 -2.57 3.72 -4.44
CA GLY A 23 -3.52 4.76 -4.05
C GLY A 23 -4.93 4.22 -3.80
N PHE A 24 -5.39 3.28 -4.63
CA PHE A 24 -6.68 2.61 -4.45
C PHE A 24 -6.72 1.78 -3.17
N LEU A 25 -5.69 0.98 -2.89
CA LEU A 25 -5.57 0.20 -1.65
C LEU A 25 -5.53 1.11 -0.40
N GLY A 26 -4.79 2.22 -0.46
CA GLY A 26 -4.75 3.20 0.62
C GLY A 26 -6.11 3.86 0.88
N PHE A 27 -6.84 4.21 -0.18
CA PHE A 27 -8.20 4.78 -0.07
C PHE A 27 -9.19 3.77 0.51
N GLN A 28 -9.10 2.50 0.10
CA GLN A 28 -9.91 1.41 0.63
C GLN A 28 -9.62 1.18 2.12
N GLY A 29 -8.34 1.20 2.51
CA GLY A 29 -7.94 1.11 3.91
C GLY A 29 -8.41 2.30 4.75
N PHE A 30 -8.39 3.52 4.21
CA PHE A 30 -8.92 4.70 4.91
C PHE A 30 -10.45 4.62 5.11
N ARG A 31 -11.19 4.12 4.11
CA ARG A 31 -12.63 3.83 4.26
C ARG A 31 -12.90 2.79 5.34
N ALA A 32 -12.00 1.82 5.54
CA ALA A 32 -12.11 0.84 6.62
C ALA A 32 -12.18 1.50 8.00
N PHE A 33 -11.35 2.52 8.21
CA PHE A 33 -11.31 3.31 9.45
C PHE A 33 -12.61 4.09 9.69
N ALA A 34 -13.34 4.44 8.62
CA ALA A 34 -14.62 5.13 8.72
C ALA A 34 -15.82 4.17 8.87
N LEU A 35 -15.69 2.92 8.42
CA LEU A 35 -16.78 1.95 8.31
C LEU A 35 -16.80 0.89 9.40
N HIS A 36 -15.85 0.89 10.31
CA HIS A 36 -15.81 -0.09 11.38
C HIS A 36 -15.61 -1.54 10.95
N ASP A 37 -14.89 -1.71 9.84
CA ASP A 37 -14.64 -3.01 9.20
C ASP A 37 -13.15 -3.40 9.26
N PRO A 38 -12.72 -4.16 10.29
CA PRO A 38 -11.32 -4.57 10.47
C PRO A 38 -10.78 -5.44 9.33
N TRP A 39 -11.66 -6.06 8.54
CA TRP A 39 -11.30 -6.84 7.35
C TRP A 39 -10.64 -5.98 6.26
N LEU A 40 -11.05 -4.72 6.09
CA LEU A 40 -10.43 -3.85 5.09
C LEU A 40 -9.09 -3.28 5.58
N LEU A 41 -8.85 -3.17 6.90
CA LEU A 41 -7.56 -2.76 7.44
C LEU A 41 -6.44 -3.76 7.10
N PHE A 42 -6.77 -5.02 6.83
CA PHE A 42 -5.80 -5.99 6.31
C PHE A 42 -5.21 -5.59 4.95
N ASN A 43 -5.88 -4.73 4.16
CA ASN A 43 -5.27 -4.21 2.92
C ASN A 43 -4.02 -3.37 3.21
N PHE A 44 -3.92 -2.72 4.37
CA PHE A 44 -2.69 -2.02 4.78
C PHE A 44 -1.54 -2.99 5.07
N CYS A 45 -1.82 -4.24 5.45
CA CYS A 45 -0.79 -5.27 5.61
C CYS A 45 -0.10 -5.57 4.27
N LEU A 46 -0.81 -5.49 3.15
CA LEU A 46 -0.22 -5.64 1.81
C LEU A 46 0.81 -4.52 1.53
N PHE A 47 0.57 -3.31 2.03
CA PHE A 47 1.55 -2.22 1.97
C PHE A 47 2.81 -2.51 2.80
N ALA A 48 2.65 -3.11 3.98
CA ALA A 48 3.78 -3.52 4.81
C ALA A 48 4.61 -4.61 4.12
N LEU A 49 3.96 -5.58 3.46
CA LEU A 49 4.62 -6.60 2.63
C LEU A 49 5.33 -5.98 1.42
N PHE A 50 4.75 -4.95 0.80
CA PHE A 50 5.41 -4.17 -0.25
C PHE A 50 6.65 -3.43 0.26
N SER A 51 6.71 -3.06 1.55
CA SER A 51 7.93 -2.52 2.15
C SER A 51 9.08 -3.52 2.11
N GLN A 52 8.81 -4.81 2.21
CA GLN A 52 9.83 -5.85 2.14
C GLN A 52 10.46 -5.92 0.74
N PHE A 53 9.75 -5.48 -0.30
CA PHE A 53 10.27 -5.20 -1.64
C PHE A 53 10.99 -3.85 -1.75
N ARG A 54 11.61 -3.38 -0.64
CA ARG A 54 12.45 -2.17 -0.50
C ARG A 54 13.50 -2.00 -1.61
N TYR A 55 13.83 -3.10 -2.29
CA TYR A 55 14.82 -3.19 -3.35
C TYR A 55 14.41 -2.51 -4.66
N LEU A 56 13.12 -2.24 -4.90
CA LEU A 56 12.66 -1.74 -6.21
C LEU A 56 12.65 -0.20 -6.34
N LYS A 57 12.24 0.56 -5.31
CA LYS A 57 12.26 2.04 -5.29
C LYS A 57 12.25 2.63 -3.88
N GLU A 58 12.96 3.74 -3.68
CA GLU A 58 12.97 4.52 -2.42
C GLU A 58 11.58 4.98 -1.97
N GLU A 59 10.66 5.21 -2.91
CA GLU A 59 9.29 5.63 -2.61
C GLU A 59 8.50 4.58 -1.81
N LEU A 60 8.78 3.28 -2.00
CA LEU A 60 8.12 2.22 -1.23
C LEU A 60 8.51 2.23 0.26
N LYS A 61 9.57 2.96 0.63
CA LYS A 61 9.95 3.13 2.03
C LYS A 61 8.87 3.86 2.83
N TYR A 62 8.28 4.92 2.26
CA TYR A 62 7.21 5.67 2.90
C TYR A 62 5.90 4.89 2.94
N LEU A 63 5.60 4.18 1.86
CA LEU A 63 4.45 3.28 1.81
C LEU A 63 4.58 2.15 2.84
N GLY A 64 5.77 1.63 3.06
CA GLY A 64 6.00 0.61 4.07
C GLY A 64 5.72 1.08 5.48
N ILE A 65 6.13 2.31 5.83
CA ILE A 65 5.81 2.92 7.12
C ILE A 65 4.30 3.06 7.28
N LEU A 66 3.59 3.51 6.23
CA LEU A 66 2.13 3.54 6.19
C LEU A 66 1.50 2.15 6.40
N GLY A 67 2.07 1.11 5.80
CA GLY A 67 1.64 -0.28 5.98
C GLY A 67 1.83 -0.78 7.40
N VAL A 68 2.96 -0.49 8.04
CA VAL A 68 3.23 -0.86 9.43
C VAL A 68 2.27 -0.15 10.39
N ILE A 69 2.02 1.15 10.17
CA ILE A 69 1.03 1.91 10.95
C ILE A 69 -0.35 1.28 10.77
N GLY A 70 -0.75 0.99 9.53
CA GLY A 70 -2.04 0.36 9.25
C GLY A 70 -2.17 -1.06 9.84
N LEU A 71 -1.08 -1.83 9.93
CA LEU A 71 -1.07 -3.14 10.60
C LEU A 71 -1.26 -3.02 12.11
N VAL A 72 -0.58 -2.05 12.74
CA VAL A 72 -0.77 -1.78 14.18
C VAL A 72 -2.21 -1.39 14.47
N VAL A 73 -2.79 -0.51 13.64
CA VAL A 73 -4.20 -0.11 13.75
C VAL A 73 -5.15 -1.28 13.48
N ALA A 74 -4.85 -2.16 12.50
CA ALA A 74 -5.63 -3.36 12.22
C ALA A 74 -5.66 -4.31 13.43
N ILE A 75 -4.52 -4.55 14.05
CA ILE A 75 -4.41 -5.40 15.24
C ILE A 75 -5.20 -4.79 16.40
N LEU A 76 -5.10 -3.49 16.63
CA LEU A 76 -5.88 -2.78 17.65
C LEU A 76 -7.39 -2.87 17.40
N GLY A 77 -7.81 -2.79 16.13
CA GLY A 77 -9.21 -2.96 15.72
C GLY A 77 -9.72 -4.39 15.93
N VAL A 78 -8.94 -5.42 15.56
CA VAL A 78 -9.30 -6.83 15.79
C VAL A 78 -9.36 -7.18 17.28
N VAL A 79 -8.49 -6.57 18.10
CA VAL A 79 -8.49 -6.75 19.56
C VAL A 79 -9.72 -6.09 20.21
N GLY A 80 -10.47 -5.25 19.48
CA GLY A 80 -11.68 -4.59 20.00
C GLY A 80 -11.39 -3.51 21.05
N LEU A 81 -10.13 -3.07 21.14
CA LEU A 81 -9.66 -1.99 22.04
C LEU A 81 -10.17 -0.61 21.61
N ILE A 82 -10.60 -0.52 20.35
CA ILE A 82 -11.24 0.63 19.73
C ILE A 82 -12.42 0.02 18.98
N THR A 83 -13.62 0.58 19.13
CA THR A 83 -14.65 0.44 18.08
C THR A 83 -14.05 1.19 16.89
N VAL A 84 -13.27 0.48 16.07
CA VAL A 84 -12.82 0.96 14.77
C VAL A 84 -13.91 0.74 13.81
#